data_AF-A0A3A1TWD4-F1
#
_entry.id   AF-A0A3A1TWD4-F1
#
_cell.length_a   1.000
_cell.length_b   1.000
_cell.length_c   1.000
_cell.angle_alpha   90.00
_cell.angle_beta   90.00
_cell.angle_gamma   90.00
#
_symmetry.space_group_name_H-M   'P 1'
#
loop_
_entity.id
_entity.type
_entity.pdbx_description
1 polymer ?
#
loop_
_entity_poly.entity_id
_entity_poly.type
_entity_poly.pdbx_seq_one_letter_code
_entity_poly.pdbx_strand_id
1 'polypeptide(L)'
;MARFSDDDFAELRKEREQDASRPLGAARRTDGEQRNADLETWLAAGDNLAEKAIEALDTGDAERALQLARRIAALPVLDGETRTGPTAVDLLLYNEVVAPSFDEGEARGLLDLPLRLLPDLDAAAADELRHVLASMTDFDLPAGVLRRITEVVPPERRLDPPFDGVGEEDLPAAIVSVLRLVLRLRSDED
;
A
#
# COMPACT_ATOMS: atom_id res chain seq x y z
N MET A 1 -40.29 7.09 -26.02
CA MET A 1 -40.94 6.68 -24.77
C MET A 1 -41.10 5.17 -24.84
N ALA A 2 -40.13 4.41 -24.32
CA ALA A 2 -40.17 2.95 -24.37
C ALA A 2 -41.26 2.44 -23.40
N ARG A 3 -42.20 1.62 -23.90
CA ARG A 3 -43.21 0.95 -23.07
C ARG A 3 -42.58 -0.35 -22.58
N PHE A 4 -42.37 -0.45 -21.27
CA PHE A 4 -42.03 -1.72 -20.64
C PHE A 4 -43.16 -2.72 -20.86
N SER A 5 -42.80 -3.94 -21.25
CA SER A 5 -43.74 -5.04 -21.46
C SER A 5 -44.15 -5.69 -20.14
N ASP A 6 -45.30 -6.35 -20.10
CA ASP A 6 -45.71 -7.11 -18.90
C ASP A 6 -44.73 -8.25 -18.56
N ASP A 7 -43.97 -8.73 -19.55
CA ASP A 7 -42.90 -9.72 -19.37
C ASP A 7 -41.69 -9.10 -18.64
N ASP A 8 -41.36 -7.83 -18.91
CA ASP A 8 -40.28 -7.11 -18.22
C ASP A 8 -40.59 -6.95 -16.71
N PHE A 9 -41.86 -6.75 -16.38
CA PHE A 9 -42.32 -6.67 -14.99
C PHE A 9 -42.34 -8.03 -14.29
N ALA A 10 -42.62 -9.11 -15.03
CA ALA A 10 -42.57 -10.47 -14.51
C ALA A 10 -41.13 -10.91 -14.21
N GLU A 11 -40.17 -10.54 -15.08
CA GLU A 11 -38.75 -10.80 -14.89
C GLU A 11 -38.19 -10.03 -13.68
N LEU A 12 -38.50 -8.74 -13.55
CA LEU A 12 -38.14 -7.92 -12.38
C LEU A 12 -38.72 -8.44 -11.06
N ARG A 13 -39.95 -8.99 -11.09
CA ARG A 13 -40.57 -9.58 -9.90
C ARG A 13 -39.87 -10.88 -9.50
N LYS A 14 -39.49 -11.70 -10.48
CA LYS A 14 -38.76 -12.96 -10.29
C LYS A 14 -37.35 -12.72 -9.74
N GLU A 15 -36.64 -11.70 -10.23
CA GLU A 15 -35.35 -11.28 -9.67
C GLU A 15 -35.49 -10.81 -8.22
N ARG A 16 -36.51 -9.98 -7.92
CA ARG A 16 -36.76 -9.52 -6.53
C ARG A 16 -37.11 -10.65 -5.56
N GLU A 17 -37.87 -11.65 -6.00
CA GLU A 17 -38.20 -12.81 -5.16
C GLU A 17 -37.00 -13.72 -4.93
N GLN A 18 -36.11 -13.86 -5.92
CA GLN A 18 -34.85 -14.56 -5.77
C GLN A 18 -33.90 -13.83 -4.81
N ASP A 19 -33.80 -12.50 -4.91
CA ASP A 19 -32.99 -11.68 -3.99
C ASP A 19 -33.56 -11.66 -2.57
N ALA A 20 -34.88 -11.64 -2.40
CA ALA A 20 -35.53 -11.71 -1.08
C ALA A 20 -35.32 -13.06 -0.37
N SER A 21 -35.01 -14.13 -1.12
CA SER A 21 -34.75 -15.46 -0.59
C SER A 21 -33.28 -15.75 -0.29
N ARG A 22 -32.36 -14.84 -0.66
CA ARG A 22 -30.93 -14.99 -0.36
C ARG A 22 -30.69 -14.82 1.14
N PRO A 23 -30.01 -15.77 1.80
CA PRO A 23 -29.61 -15.58 3.19
C PRO A 23 -28.75 -14.32 3.30
N LEU A 24 -29.01 -13.47 4.29
CA LEU A 24 -28.26 -12.21 4.51
C LEU A 24 -26.73 -12.41 4.58
N GLY A 25 -26.26 -13.61 4.93
CA GLY A 25 -24.85 -13.98 4.90
C GLY A 25 -24.25 -14.15 3.50
N ALA A 26 -25.06 -14.45 2.47
CA ALA A 26 -24.60 -14.58 1.09
C ALA A 26 -24.36 -13.20 0.45
N ALA A 27 -25.27 -12.25 0.66
CA ALA A 27 -25.11 -10.87 0.17
C ALA A 27 -23.88 -10.18 0.78
N ARG A 28 -23.64 -10.37 2.09
CA ARG A 28 -22.43 -9.87 2.76
C ARG A 28 -21.14 -10.51 2.25
N ARG A 29 -21.19 -11.79 1.87
CA ARG A 29 -20.03 -12.48 1.30
C ARG A 29 -19.70 -11.95 -0.09
N THR A 30 -20.71 -11.78 -0.96
CA THR A 30 -20.52 -11.24 -2.31
C THR A 30 -20.06 -9.78 -2.29
N ASP A 31 -20.58 -8.95 -1.39
CA ASP A 31 -20.10 -7.57 -1.20
C ASP A 31 -18.63 -7.56 -0.73
N GLY A 32 -18.26 -8.44 0.20
CA GLY A 32 -16.86 -8.60 0.63
C GLY A 32 -15.93 -9.09 -0.47
N GLU A 33 -16.36 -10.08 -1.26
CA GLU A 33 -15.62 -10.60 -2.42
C GLU A 33 -15.40 -9.50 -3.47
N GLN A 34 -16.43 -8.69 -3.77
CA GLN A 34 -16.31 -7.59 -4.71
C GLN A 34 -15.33 -6.51 -4.21
N ARG A 35 -15.43 -6.12 -2.93
CA ARG A 35 -14.51 -5.13 -2.34
C ARG A 35 -13.06 -5.61 -2.37
N ASN A 36 -12.82 -6.89 -2.10
CA ASN A 36 -11.48 -7.47 -2.19
C ASN A 36 -10.95 -7.42 -3.63
N ALA A 37 -11.78 -7.78 -4.61
CA ALA A 37 -11.38 -7.72 -6.03
C ALA A 37 -11.08 -6.27 -6.49
N ASP A 38 -11.87 -5.31 -6.03
CA ASP A 38 -11.63 -3.89 -6.28
C ASP A 38 -10.31 -3.44 -5.62
N LEU A 39 -10.06 -3.85 -4.38
CA LEU A 39 -8.80 -3.58 -3.66
C LEU A 39 -7.60 -4.13 -4.42
N GLU A 40 -7.61 -5.41 -4.79
CA GLU A 40 -6.53 -6.03 -5.57
C GLU A 40 -6.27 -5.29 -6.89
N THR A 41 -7.34 -4.87 -7.57
CA THR A 41 -7.23 -4.11 -8.83
C THR A 41 -6.54 -2.77 -8.61
N TRP A 42 -6.92 -2.02 -7.58
CA TRP A 42 -6.34 -0.69 -7.32
C TRP A 42 -4.94 -0.77 -6.74
N LEU A 43 -4.64 -1.77 -5.91
CA LEU A 43 -3.28 -2.03 -5.45
C LEU A 43 -2.36 -2.37 -6.63
N ALA A 44 -2.79 -3.24 -7.55
CA ALA A 44 -2.02 -3.55 -8.75
C ALA A 44 -1.83 -2.32 -9.65
N ALA A 45 -2.82 -1.42 -9.74
CA ALA A 45 -2.68 -0.17 -10.47
C ALA A 45 -1.66 0.78 -9.80
N GLY A 46 -1.68 0.86 -8.46
CA GLY A 46 -0.74 1.64 -7.67
C GLY A 46 0.70 1.14 -7.83
N ASP A 47 0.90 -0.17 -7.71
CA ASP A 47 2.18 -0.84 -7.92
C ASP A 47 2.76 -0.55 -9.32
N ASN A 48 1.96 -0.75 -10.37
CA ASN A 48 2.35 -0.43 -11.74
C ASN A 48 2.72 1.06 -11.96
N LEU A 49 2.11 1.98 -11.22
CA LEU A 49 2.46 3.40 -11.27
C LEU A 49 3.73 3.69 -10.49
N ALA A 50 3.92 3.02 -9.35
CA ALA A 50 5.11 3.13 -8.50
C ALA A 50 6.36 2.66 -9.24
N GLU A 51 6.30 1.50 -9.90
CA GLU A 51 7.39 0.97 -10.72
C GLU A 51 7.80 1.95 -11.83
N LYS A 52 6.82 2.51 -12.56
CA LYS A 52 7.10 3.52 -13.60
C LYS A 52 7.70 4.81 -13.03
N ALA A 53 7.35 5.15 -11.79
CA ALA A 53 7.90 6.33 -11.13
C ALA A 53 9.34 6.05 -10.67
N ILE A 54 9.65 4.85 -10.22
CA ILE A 54 11.01 4.39 -9.92
C ILE A 54 11.87 4.40 -11.19
N GLU A 55 11.40 3.86 -12.31
CA GLU A 55 12.09 3.94 -13.61
C GLU A 55 12.38 5.40 -14.03
N ALA A 56 11.42 6.29 -13.82
CA ALA A 56 11.60 7.72 -14.09
C ALA A 56 12.65 8.35 -13.16
N LEU A 57 12.68 7.99 -11.89
CA LEU A 57 13.69 8.45 -10.93
C LEU A 57 15.09 7.95 -11.30
N ASP A 58 15.22 6.69 -11.67
CA ASP A 58 16.48 6.05 -12.07
C ASP A 58 17.09 6.73 -13.31
N THR A 59 16.24 7.13 -14.25
CA THR A 59 16.66 7.88 -15.45
C THR A 59 16.79 9.39 -15.23
N GLY A 60 16.57 9.89 -14.01
CA GLY A 60 16.68 11.31 -13.64
C GLY A 60 15.50 12.20 -14.04
N ASP A 61 14.40 11.63 -14.53
CA ASP A 61 13.17 12.33 -14.91
C ASP A 61 12.26 12.60 -13.69
N ALA A 62 12.70 13.54 -12.85
CA ALA A 62 12.01 13.90 -11.61
C ALA A 62 10.60 14.48 -11.84
N GLU A 63 10.37 15.16 -12.98
CA GLU A 63 9.06 15.72 -13.30
C GLU A 63 8.05 14.61 -13.58
N ARG A 64 8.42 13.62 -14.41
CA ARG A 64 7.59 12.46 -14.69
C ARG A 64 7.31 11.63 -13.45
N ALA A 65 8.32 11.40 -12.61
CA ALA A 65 8.14 10.72 -11.33
C ALA A 65 7.08 11.42 -10.46
N LEU A 66 7.14 12.75 -10.35
CA LEU A 66 6.15 13.53 -9.61
C LEU A 66 4.75 13.46 -10.23
N GLN A 67 4.63 13.47 -11.56
CA GLN A 67 3.34 13.30 -12.25
C GLN A 67 2.73 11.91 -11.97
N LEU A 68 3.55 10.87 -11.93
CA LEU A 68 3.11 9.51 -11.58
C LEU A 68 2.70 9.42 -10.10
N ALA A 69 3.46 10.02 -9.19
CA ALA A 69 3.11 10.11 -7.78
C ALA A 69 1.78 10.84 -7.52
N ARG A 70 1.48 11.90 -8.29
CA ARG A 70 0.14 12.54 -8.24
C ARG A 70 -0.96 11.59 -8.66
N ARG A 71 -0.71 10.71 -9.64
CA ARG A 71 -1.69 9.71 -10.09
C ARG A 71 -1.87 8.61 -9.05
N ILE A 72 -0.80 8.20 -8.37
CA ILE A 72 -0.86 7.28 -7.22
C ILE A 72 -1.73 7.90 -6.12
N ALA A 73 -1.44 9.13 -5.72
CA ALA A 73 -2.20 9.86 -4.69
C ALA A 73 -3.69 10.02 -5.04
N ALA A 74 -4.02 10.06 -6.33
CA ALA A 74 -5.38 10.20 -6.85
C ALA A 74 -6.12 8.86 -7.07
N LEU A 75 -5.51 7.72 -6.73
CA LEU A 75 -6.22 6.45 -6.80
C LEU A 75 -7.39 6.41 -5.81
N PRO A 76 -8.45 5.62 -6.10
CA PRO A 76 -9.66 5.61 -5.29
C PRO A 76 -9.40 5.24 -3.82
N VAL A 77 -10.12 5.91 -2.92
CA VAL A 77 -10.21 5.49 -1.53
C VAL A 77 -11.31 4.44 -1.43
N LEU A 78 -10.96 3.24 -0.97
CA LEU A 78 -11.92 2.19 -0.65
C LEU A 78 -12.40 2.38 0.79
N ASP A 79 -13.59 1.87 1.11
CA ASP A 79 -14.25 1.88 2.43
C ASP A 79 -14.26 3.18 3.26
N GLY A 80 -13.87 4.31 2.65
CA GLY A 80 -13.79 5.61 3.30
C GLY A 80 -12.47 5.88 4.01
N GLU A 81 -11.59 4.88 4.13
CA GLU A 81 -10.35 4.97 4.90
C GLU A 81 -9.13 4.45 4.11
N THR A 82 -9.32 3.41 3.30
CA THR A 82 -8.23 2.75 2.58
C THR A 82 -7.77 3.55 1.36
N ARG A 83 -6.68 4.30 1.51
CA ARG A 83 -6.03 5.05 0.42
C ARG A 83 -5.18 4.10 -0.44
N THR A 84 -5.79 3.50 -1.45
CA THR A 84 -5.17 2.42 -2.25
C THR A 84 -3.80 2.77 -2.85
N GLY A 85 -3.59 4.00 -3.30
CA GLY A 85 -2.29 4.45 -3.82
C GLY A 85 -1.19 4.47 -2.76
N PRO A 86 -1.33 5.25 -1.67
CA PRO A 86 -0.44 5.18 -0.52
C PRO A 86 -0.19 3.76 -0.01
N THR A 87 -1.24 2.94 0.13
CA THR A 87 -1.11 1.53 0.54
C THR A 87 -0.26 0.72 -0.44
N ALA A 88 -0.40 0.91 -1.75
CA ALA A 88 0.44 0.21 -2.72
C ALA A 88 1.93 0.58 -2.59
N VAL A 89 2.24 1.85 -2.30
CA VAL A 89 3.62 2.32 -2.10
C VAL A 89 4.20 1.79 -0.79
N ASP A 90 3.41 1.76 0.28
CA ASP A 90 3.79 1.15 1.55
C ASP A 90 4.08 -0.35 1.39
N LEU A 91 3.18 -1.10 0.74
CA LEU A 91 3.38 -2.53 0.46
C LEU A 91 4.63 -2.78 -0.38
N LEU A 92 4.90 -1.90 -1.36
CA LEU A 92 6.13 -1.98 -2.14
C LEU A 92 7.36 -1.83 -1.24
N LEU A 93 7.43 -0.77 -0.42
CA LEU A 93 8.53 -0.57 0.53
C LEU A 93 8.64 -1.73 1.53
N TYR A 94 7.52 -2.19 2.06
CA TYR A 94 7.45 -3.34 2.94
C TYR A 94 8.10 -4.56 2.30
N ASN A 95 7.78 -4.87 1.04
CA ASN A 95 8.36 -6.01 0.34
C ASN A 95 9.89 -5.87 0.18
N GLU A 96 10.39 -4.68 -0.13
CA GLU A 96 11.84 -4.44 -0.24
C GLU A 96 12.56 -4.60 1.11
N VAL A 97 11.92 -4.25 2.22
CA VAL A 97 12.52 -4.37 3.56
C VAL A 97 12.37 -5.80 4.10
N VAL A 98 11.23 -6.43 3.85
CA VAL A 98 10.81 -7.66 4.51
C VAL A 98 11.15 -8.90 3.70
N ALA A 99 10.92 -8.91 2.38
CA ALA A 99 11.13 -10.10 1.58
C ALA A 99 12.59 -10.61 1.65
N PRO A 100 13.61 -9.74 1.54
CA PRO A 100 14.99 -10.18 1.75
C PRO A 100 15.18 -10.75 3.16
N SER A 101 14.69 -10.04 4.18
CA SER A 101 14.91 -10.34 5.61
C SER A 101 14.53 -11.76 6.07
N PHE A 102 13.66 -12.46 5.33
CA PHE A 102 13.19 -13.81 5.69
C PHE A 102 13.71 -14.95 4.81
N ASP A 103 14.32 -14.67 3.64
CA ASP A 103 14.73 -15.72 2.69
C ASP A 103 15.98 -16.50 3.15
N GLU A 104 16.85 -15.91 3.99
CA GLU A 104 18.11 -16.55 4.41
C GLU A 104 18.12 -17.16 5.82
N GLY A 105 16.99 -17.18 6.54
CA GLY A 105 16.89 -17.81 7.87
C GLY A 105 17.69 -17.11 9.00
N GLU A 106 18.57 -16.17 8.66
CA GLU A 106 19.17 -15.20 9.56
C GLU A 106 18.81 -13.80 9.08
N ALA A 107 17.80 -13.17 9.70
CA ALA A 107 17.48 -11.74 9.53
C ALA A 107 18.64 -10.79 9.95
N ARG A 108 19.86 -11.32 10.19
CA ARG A 108 21.07 -10.61 10.58
C ARG A 108 21.84 -10.18 9.32
N GLY A 109 21.48 -9.01 8.81
CA GLY A 109 22.23 -8.33 7.75
C GLY A 109 21.31 -7.50 6.87
N LEU A 110 20.10 -8.01 6.61
CA LEU A 110 19.17 -7.42 5.65
C LEU A 110 18.45 -6.18 6.20
N LEU A 111 18.33 -6.06 7.52
CA LEU A 111 17.91 -4.81 8.18
C LEU A 111 19.04 -3.79 8.35
N ASP A 112 20.30 -4.12 8.05
CA ASP A 112 21.40 -3.17 8.21
C ASP A 112 21.30 -2.03 7.22
N LEU A 113 20.94 -2.33 5.97
CA LEU A 113 20.79 -1.33 4.92
C LEU A 113 19.64 -0.33 5.24
N PRO A 114 18.38 -0.75 5.47
CA PRO A 114 17.31 0.18 5.83
C PRO A 114 17.64 1.02 7.08
N LEU A 115 18.17 0.39 8.14
CA LEU A 115 18.52 1.10 9.37
C LEU A 115 19.68 2.10 9.17
N ARG A 116 20.64 1.78 8.29
CA ARG A 116 21.76 2.67 7.95
C ARG A 116 21.30 3.88 7.14
N LEU A 117 20.29 3.73 6.27
CA LEU A 117 19.79 4.82 5.44
C LEU A 117 18.99 5.86 6.24
N LEU A 118 18.30 5.45 7.32
CA LEU A 118 17.40 6.31 8.13
C LEU A 118 17.92 7.74 8.42
N PRO A 119 19.19 7.95 8.83
CA PRO A 119 19.69 9.30 9.14
C PRO A 119 19.77 10.24 7.93
N ASP A 120 19.85 9.69 6.71
CA ASP A 120 20.04 10.43 5.45
C ASP A 120 18.73 10.57 4.64
N LEU A 121 17.63 10.02 5.16
CA LEU A 121 16.31 10.12 4.54
C LEU A 121 15.65 11.45 4.89
N ASP A 122 14.85 11.96 3.96
CA ASP A 122 13.93 13.04 4.28
C ASP A 122 12.84 12.56 5.25
N ALA A 123 12.10 13.51 5.82
CA ALA A 123 11.13 13.23 6.86
C ALA A 123 10.08 12.21 6.43
N ALA A 124 9.55 12.30 5.20
CA ALA A 124 8.50 11.41 4.72
C ALA A 124 9.03 9.98 4.51
N ALA A 125 10.18 9.82 3.85
CA ALA A 125 10.77 8.51 3.64
C ALA A 125 11.22 7.86 4.97
N ALA A 126 11.79 8.64 5.89
CA ALA A 126 12.19 8.15 7.20
C ALA A 126 10.98 7.73 8.04
N ASP A 127 9.87 8.45 7.91
CA ASP A 127 8.63 8.17 8.62
C ASP A 127 7.96 6.88 8.10
N GLU A 128 7.83 6.73 6.79
CA GLU A 128 7.26 5.53 6.16
C GLU A 128 8.14 4.30 6.43
N LEU A 129 9.47 4.46 6.38
CA LEU A 129 10.38 3.36 6.75
C LEU A 129 10.19 2.93 8.21
N ARG A 130 9.98 3.88 9.13
CA ARG A 130 9.67 3.54 10.54
C ARG A 130 8.32 2.84 10.66
N HIS A 131 7.32 3.22 9.86
CA HIS A 131 6.04 2.53 9.81
C HIS A 131 6.20 1.06 9.38
N VAL A 132 6.91 0.82 8.28
CA VAL A 132 7.25 -0.55 7.81
C VAL A 132 8.03 -1.33 8.88
N LEU A 133 9.04 -0.73 9.51
CA LEU A 133 9.79 -1.39 10.58
C LEU A 133 8.91 -1.67 11.81
N ALA A 134 7.91 -0.82 12.10
CA ALA A 134 6.97 -1.04 13.20
C ALA A 134 6.11 -2.29 12.98
N SER A 135 5.62 -2.49 11.76
CA SER A 135 4.79 -3.66 11.42
C SER A 135 5.56 -4.97 11.57
N MET A 136 6.89 -4.93 11.42
CA MET A 136 7.75 -6.10 11.63
C MET A 136 7.83 -6.56 13.10
N THR A 137 7.49 -5.70 14.06
CA THR A 137 7.55 -6.05 15.50
C THR A 137 6.52 -7.10 15.92
N ASP A 138 5.61 -7.46 15.02
CA ASP A 138 4.55 -8.45 15.22
C ASP A 138 5.02 -9.88 14.93
N PHE A 139 6.16 -10.01 14.24
CA PHE A 139 6.77 -11.31 13.94
C PHE A 139 7.69 -11.78 15.07
N ASP A 140 7.94 -13.08 15.12
CA ASP A 140 8.90 -13.69 16.05
C ASP A 140 10.34 -13.43 15.58
N LEU A 141 10.83 -12.22 15.87
CA LEU A 141 12.17 -11.77 15.49
C LEU A 141 13.20 -12.06 16.58
N PRO A 142 14.48 -12.31 16.23
CA PRO A 142 15.55 -12.38 17.21
C PRO A 142 15.61 -11.13 18.08
N ALA A 143 15.78 -11.29 19.40
CA ALA A 143 15.72 -10.17 20.35
C ALA A 143 16.68 -8.99 20.02
N GLY A 144 17.85 -9.27 19.43
CA GLY A 144 18.78 -8.24 18.99
C GLY A 144 18.28 -7.42 17.81
N VAL A 145 17.52 -8.04 16.89
CA VAL A 145 16.87 -7.37 15.76
C VAL A 145 15.71 -6.52 16.27
N LEU A 146 14.83 -7.12 17.09
CA LEU A 146 13.70 -6.41 17.68
C LEU A 146 14.17 -5.15 18.44
N ARG A 147 15.23 -5.27 19.25
CA ARG A 147 15.80 -4.13 19.96
C ARG A 147 16.21 -3.00 19.02
N ARG A 148 16.93 -3.31 17.93
CA ARG A 148 17.38 -2.30 16.95
C ARG A 148 16.21 -1.59 16.27
N ILE A 149 15.14 -2.34 15.93
CA ILE A 149 13.91 -1.75 15.40
C ILE A 149 13.27 -0.81 16.44
N THR A 150 13.09 -1.28 17.68
CA THR A 150 12.46 -0.47 18.74
C THR A 150 13.26 0.78 19.14
N GLU A 151 14.57 0.82 18.86
CA GLU A 151 15.40 2.01 19.09
C GLU A 151 15.08 3.16 18.12
N VAL A 152 14.57 2.84 16.92
CA VAL A 152 14.30 3.84 15.87
C VAL A 152 12.81 4.06 15.60
N VAL A 153 11.95 3.11 16.00
CA VAL A 153 10.50 3.16 15.83
C VAL A 153 9.83 3.70 17.10
N PRO A 154 9.10 4.82 17.05
CA PRO A 154 8.32 5.30 18.18
C PRO A 154 7.12 4.35 18.45
N PRO A 155 6.71 4.17 19.72
CA PRO A 155 5.70 3.18 20.11
C PRO A 155 4.32 3.38 19.45
N GLU A 156 4.01 4.61 19.08
CA GLU A 156 2.71 5.04 18.57
C GLU A 156 2.47 4.59 17.12
N ARG A 157 3.54 4.32 16.36
CA ARG A 157 3.49 4.14 14.88
C ARG A 157 2.91 2.83 14.37
N ARG A 158 2.64 1.87 15.25
CA ARG A 158 2.25 0.51 14.84
C ARG A 158 0.86 0.43 14.20
N LEU A 159 0.00 1.41 14.43
CA LEU A 159 -1.41 1.37 14.01
C LEU A 159 -1.79 2.51 13.04
N ASP A 160 -0.87 3.41 12.76
CA ASP A 160 -1.13 4.55 11.89
C ASP A 160 -1.19 4.07 10.43
N PRO A 161 -2.08 4.63 9.59
CA PRO A 161 -2.09 4.29 8.18
C PRO A 161 -0.82 4.79 7.48
N PRO A 162 -0.47 4.22 6.31
CA PRO A 162 0.58 4.75 5.44
C PRO A 162 0.42 6.24 5.18
N PHE A 163 1.53 6.99 5.23
CA PHE A 163 1.55 8.44 5.05
C PHE A 163 0.63 9.20 6.02
N ASP A 164 0.40 8.70 7.24
CA ASP A 164 -0.39 9.41 8.25
C ASP A 164 0.22 10.79 8.57
N GLY A 165 -0.67 11.77 8.75
CA GLY A 165 -0.27 13.17 8.98
C GLY A 165 0.27 13.91 7.76
N VAL A 166 0.43 13.26 6.60
CA VAL A 166 0.83 13.93 5.34
C VAL A 166 -0.37 14.56 4.66
N GLY A 167 -0.34 15.89 4.48
CA GLY A 167 -1.39 16.64 3.79
C GLY A 167 -1.54 16.24 2.31
N GLU A 168 -2.74 16.42 1.74
CA GLU A 168 -3.02 16.07 0.34
C GLU A 168 -2.10 16.77 -0.66
N GLU A 169 -1.71 18.02 -0.37
CA GLU A 169 -0.81 18.82 -1.22
C GLU A 169 0.62 18.25 -1.24
N ASP A 170 1.07 17.73 -0.11
CA ASP A 170 2.44 17.22 0.08
C ASP A 170 2.57 15.72 -0.25
N LEU A 171 1.46 14.98 -0.29
CA LEU A 171 1.45 13.54 -0.52
C LEU A 171 2.22 13.11 -1.79
N PRO A 172 2.08 13.76 -2.96
CA PRO A 172 2.86 13.36 -4.12
C PRO A 172 4.37 13.48 -3.91
N ALA A 173 4.83 14.49 -3.17
CA ALA A 173 6.25 14.65 -2.86
C ALA A 173 6.71 13.58 -1.87
N ALA A 174 5.91 13.28 -0.84
CA ALA A 174 6.17 12.21 0.10
C ALA A 174 6.27 10.83 -0.59
N ILE A 175 5.35 10.53 -1.52
CA ILE A 175 5.40 9.30 -2.33
C ILE A 175 6.71 9.24 -3.12
N VAL A 176 7.11 10.33 -3.80
CA VAL A 176 8.39 10.37 -4.53
C VAL A 176 9.58 10.10 -3.61
N SER A 177 9.56 10.67 -2.41
CA SER A 177 10.60 10.43 -1.40
C SER A 177 10.70 8.96 -0.99
N VAL A 178 9.58 8.29 -0.76
CA VAL A 178 9.54 6.84 -0.46
C VAL A 178 10.01 6.01 -1.65
N LEU A 179 9.60 6.35 -2.87
CA LEU A 179 10.04 5.63 -4.07
C LEU A 179 11.55 5.80 -4.35
N ARG A 180 12.15 6.94 -3.95
CA ARG A 180 13.61 7.10 -3.96
C ARG A 180 14.30 6.20 -2.96
N LEU A 181 13.70 5.99 -1.78
CA LEU A 181 14.19 5.02 -0.80
C LEU A 181 14.13 3.61 -1.39
N VAL A 182 12.99 3.21 -1.99
CA VAL A 182 12.86 1.91 -2.68
C VAL A 182 13.96 1.72 -3.73
N LEU A 183 14.17 2.71 -4.59
CA LEU A 183 15.25 2.67 -5.59
C LEU A 183 16.63 2.48 -4.94
N ARG A 184 16.94 3.20 -3.86
CA ARG A 184 18.20 3.04 -3.13
C ARG A 184 18.37 1.66 -2.52
N LEU A 185 17.30 1.07 -1.98
CA LEU A 185 17.33 -0.29 -1.43
C LEU A 185 17.69 -1.29 -2.53
N ARG A 186 17.03 -1.21 -3.69
CA ARG A 186 17.31 -2.07 -4.85
C ARG A 186 18.73 -1.91 -5.40
N SER A 187 19.25 -0.69 -5.44
CA SER A 187 20.59 -0.43 -6.01
C SER A 187 21.76 -0.86 -5.12
N ASP A 188 21.54 -1.00 -3.81
CA ASP A 188 22.58 -1.43 -2.86
C ASP A 188 22.60 -2.97 -2.69
N GLU A 189 21.69 -3.71 -3.34
CA GLU A 189 21.65 -5.19 -3.37
C GLU A 189 22.52 -5.82 -4.49
N ASP A 190 22.90 -5.04 -5.51
CA ASP A 190 23.78 -5.43 -6.63
C ASP A 190 25.29 -5.25 -6.31
#